data_AF-A0A916V6K1-F1
#
_entry.id   AF-A0A916V6K1-F1
#
_cell.length_a   1.000
_cell.length_b   1.000
_cell.length_c   1.000
_cell.angle_alpha   90.00
_cell.angle_beta   90.00
_cell.angle_gamma   90.00
#
_symmetry.space_group_name_H-M   'P 1'
#
loop_
_entity.id
_entity.type
_entity.pdbx_description
1 polymer ?
#
loop_
_entity_poly.entity_id
_entity_poly.type
_entity_poly.pdbx_seq_one_letter_code
_entity_poly.pdbx_strand_id
1 'polypeptide(L)'
;MPIFWFAGQAMQAIAAPQPCQEGNIAPTNLMTKASNHFTVTALEQKPLLGHLGQPLGKIITIAGVVRQGELGAKASPREVLSVEVVNDRPLAQPVTIEFNLFVTAQVAKPVLGRSFKYVGYETGGFTGVPQEAFKFVPAVATTGHRFNTYFQVLQEELDVVKTKSDLAQFDNRRVQVIGRYVSHSRPAPAITSSLDFKGTYTTANIVLEDGTEIPIYPTYLKQSLRSPEEVKTYDGKIVKVVGQINLDREQKLNPNQQTTLTTFDGIWQYTPFPPKE
;
A
#
# COMPACT_ATOMS: atom_id res chain seq x y z
N MET A 1 -17.11 -33.13 -32.25
CA MET A 1 -17.42 -31.74 -31.83
C MET A 1 -18.03 -31.78 -30.44
N PRO A 2 -17.80 -30.78 -29.55
CA PRO A 2 -16.90 -29.61 -29.60
C PRO A 2 -15.66 -29.85 -28.70
N ILE A 3 -14.41 -29.55 -29.06
CA ILE A 3 -13.71 -28.26 -29.26
C ILE A 3 -14.09 -27.18 -28.23
N PHE A 4 -13.35 -27.13 -27.12
CA PHE A 4 -13.23 -25.94 -26.28
C PHE A 4 -11.93 -25.22 -26.62
N TRP A 5 -12.07 -24.06 -27.26
CA TRP A 5 -11.04 -23.05 -27.39
C TRP A 5 -11.02 -22.22 -26.10
N PHE A 6 -9.90 -22.17 -25.40
CA PHE A 6 -9.56 -20.99 -24.60
C PHE A 6 -8.37 -20.33 -25.27
N ALA A 7 -8.66 -19.24 -26.00
CA ALA A 7 -7.64 -18.29 -26.40
C ALA A 7 -7.11 -17.63 -25.12
N GLY A 8 -6.00 -18.16 -24.61
CA GLY A 8 -5.18 -17.46 -23.63
C GLY A 8 -4.61 -16.22 -24.30
N GLN A 9 -5.14 -15.05 -23.98
CA GLN A 9 -4.41 -13.81 -24.19
C GLN A 9 -3.13 -13.91 -23.35
N ALA A 10 -2.00 -14.09 -24.02
CA ALA A 10 -0.70 -13.91 -23.41
C ALA A 10 -0.61 -12.45 -22.95
N MET A 11 -0.79 -12.21 -21.65
CA MET A 11 -0.48 -10.92 -21.05
C MET A 11 1.03 -10.70 -21.16
N GLN A 12 1.43 -9.81 -22.07
CA GLN A 12 2.83 -9.42 -22.22
C GLN A 12 3.24 -8.58 -21.01
N ALA A 13 4.20 -9.09 -20.24
CA ALA A 13 4.85 -8.35 -19.16
C ALA A 13 5.56 -7.11 -19.72
N ILE A 14 5.51 -6.00 -18.98
CA ILE A 14 6.27 -4.80 -19.34
C ILE A 14 7.70 -4.99 -18.84
N ALA A 15 8.68 -4.93 -19.75
CA ALA A 15 10.08 -4.90 -19.39
C ALA A 15 10.40 -3.55 -18.72
N ALA A 16 10.91 -3.58 -17.49
CA ALA A 16 11.50 -2.40 -16.88
C ALA A 16 12.79 -2.03 -17.65
N PRO A 17 13.10 -0.73 -17.82
CA PRO A 17 14.36 -0.32 -18.44
C PRO A 17 15.55 -0.89 -17.65
N GLN A 18 16.42 -1.65 -18.32
CA GLN A 18 17.64 -2.14 -17.68
C GLN A 18 18.66 -0.98 -17.56
N PRO A 19 19.43 -0.89 -16.46
CA PRO A 19 20.55 0.04 -16.39
C PRO A 19 21.58 -0.35 -17.46
N CYS A 20 21.88 0.58 -18.37
CA CYS A 20 22.90 0.39 -19.39
C CYS A 20 24.24 0.06 -18.71
N GLN A 21 24.79 -1.13 -18.96
CA GLN A 21 26.18 -1.41 -18.61
C GLN A 21 27.09 -0.63 -19.55
N GLU A 22 27.98 0.15 -18.96
CA GLU A 22 28.96 0.98 -19.65
C GLU A 22 30.04 0.07 -20.25
N GLY A 23 29.79 -0.43 -21.46
CA GLY A 23 30.76 -1.20 -22.22
C GLY A 23 31.86 -0.29 -22.77
N ASN A 24 33.12 -0.65 -22.52
CA ASN A 24 34.30 -0.02 -23.10
C ASN A 24 34.23 -0.02 -24.64
N ILE A 25 34.04 1.15 -25.25
CA ILE A 25 34.11 1.34 -26.71
C ILE A 25 35.44 2.03 -27.05
N ALA A 26 36.28 1.33 -27.81
CA ALA A 26 37.50 1.85 -28.41
C ALA A 26 37.20 2.98 -29.42
N PRO A 27 38.10 3.97 -29.61
CA PRO A 27 37.81 5.14 -30.41
C PRO A 27 37.92 4.79 -31.90
N THR A 28 36.83 4.93 -32.66
CA THR A 28 36.90 4.94 -34.12
C THR A 28 36.00 6.03 -34.68
N ASN A 29 36.65 7.00 -35.32
CA ASN A 29 36.18 7.98 -36.32
C ASN A 29 34.99 8.90 -35.99
N LEU A 30 35.33 10.18 -35.82
CA LEU A 30 34.41 11.32 -35.84
C LEU A 30 33.84 11.54 -37.25
N MET A 31 32.53 11.46 -37.37
CA MET A 31 31.62 12.35 -38.12
C MET A 31 30.22 11.74 -37.98
N THR A 32 29.28 12.49 -37.38
CA THR A 32 27.97 12.04 -36.83
C THR A 32 28.00 11.26 -35.50
N LYS A 33 28.68 11.82 -34.49
CA LYS A 33 28.35 11.50 -33.10
C LYS A 33 27.02 12.19 -32.79
N ALA A 34 25.90 11.45 -32.79
CA ALA A 34 24.65 11.95 -32.23
C ALA A 34 24.98 12.52 -30.83
N SER A 35 24.70 13.79 -30.60
CA SER A 35 24.91 14.37 -29.28
C SER A 35 23.97 13.65 -28.32
N ASN A 36 24.51 12.84 -27.41
CA ASN A 36 23.78 12.15 -26.34
C ASN A 36 23.22 13.13 -25.28
N HIS A 37 23.01 14.39 -25.64
CA HIS A 37 22.47 15.42 -24.78
C HIS A 37 20.96 15.50 -24.97
N PHE A 38 20.22 15.25 -23.90
CA PHE A 38 18.79 15.54 -23.83
C PHE A 38 18.62 17.00 -23.40
N THR A 39 17.89 17.79 -24.19
CA THR A 39 17.56 19.18 -23.82
C THR A 39 16.28 19.22 -23.00
N VAL A 40 16.08 20.31 -22.23
CA VAL A 40 14.82 20.54 -21.51
C VAL A 40 13.64 20.59 -22.48
N THR A 41 13.79 21.26 -23.63
CA THR A 41 12.78 21.29 -24.69
C THR A 41 12.47 19.89 -25.24
N ALA A 42 13.45 18.99 -25.32
CA ALA A 42 13.20 17.60 -25.70
C ALA A 42 12.37 16.84 -24.65
N LEU A 43 12.52 17.17 -23.35
CA LEU A 43 11.70 16.61 -22.27
C LEU A 43 10.26 17.13 -22.30
N GLU A 44 10.02 18.36 -22.77
CA GLU A 44 8.67 18.90 -22.99
C GLU A 44 7.94 18.18 -24.13
N GLN A 45 8.68 17.73 -25.14
CA GLN A 45 8.12 17.07 -26.33
C GLN A 45 8.03 15.55 -26.20
N LYS A 46 8.93 14.94 -25.42
CA LYS A 46 9.00 13.48 -25.22
C LYS A 46 8.96 13.16 -23.74
N PRO A 47 7.96 12.38 -23.28
CA PRO A 47 7.87 12.03 -21.88
C PRO A 47 9.10 11.23 -21.44
N LEU A 48 9.70 11.63 -20.32
CA LEU A 48 10.73 10.85 -19.67
C LEU A 48 10.08 9.64 -19.01
N LEU A 49 10.54 8.44 -19.34
CA LEU A 49 10.06 7.21 -18.71
C LEU A 49 10.83 6.97 -17.41
N GLY A 50 10.09 6.69 -16.34
CA GLY A 50 10.65 6.28 -15.06
C GLY A 50 11.02 4.80 -15.02
N HIS A 51 11.50 4.34 -13.87
CA HIS A 51 11.88 2.95 -13.64
C HIS A 51 10.70 1.99 -13.70
N LEU A 52 9.47 2.48 -13.50
CA LEU A 52 8.25 1.69 -13.64
C LEU A 52 7.73 1.59 -15.09
N GLY A 53 8.51 2.08 -16.06
CA GLY A 53 8.16 2.03 -17.49
C GLY A 53 7.00 2.95 -17.88
N GLN A 54 6.64 3.91 -17.02
CA GLN A 54 5.59 4.89 -17.23
C GLN A 54 6.20 6.30 -17.33
N PRO A 55 5.58 7.23 -18.07
CA PRO A 55 5.96 8.64 -18.03
C PRO A 55 6.02 9.18 -16.59
N LEU A 56 7.06 9.93 -16.26
CA LEU A 56 7.12 10.67 -15.01
C LEU A 56 5.92 11.63 -14.90
N GLY A 57 5.38 11.78 -13.69
CA GLY A 57 4.19 12.57 -13.38
C GLY A 57 2.85 11.89 -13.73
N LYS A 58 2.86 10.74 -14.42
CA LYS A 58 1.62 10.00 -14.71
C LYS A 58 1.12 9.33 -13.44
N ILE A 59 -0.15 9.55 -13.10
CA ILE A 59 -0.83 8.82 -12.02
C ILE A 59 -1.01 7.36 -12.45
N ILE A 60 -0.51 6.45 -11.63
CA ILE A 60 -0.53 5.01 -11.85
C ILE A 60 -0.84 4.28 -10.54
N THR A 61 -1.36 3.07 -10.66
CA THR A 61 -1.53 2.14 -9.54
C THR A 61 -0.37 1.15 -9.55
N ILE A 62 0.28 0.98 -8.40
CA ILE A 62 1.34 0.00 -8.19
C ILE A 62 0.92 -1.02 -7.15
N ALA A 63 1.35 -2.27 -7.31
CA ALA A 63 1.19 -3.30 -6.30
C ALA A 63 2.46 -4.13 -6.17
N GLY A 64 2.65 -4.74 -5.00
CA GLY A 64 3.82 -5.55 -4.70
C GLY A 64 3.91 -5.88 -3.23
N VAL A 65 5.12 -6.14 -2.74
CA VAL A 65 5.38 -6.56 -1.35
C VAL A 65 6.44 -5.67 -0.71
N VAL A 66 6.26 -5.33 0.56
CA VAL A 66 7.25 -4.60 1.34
C VAL A 66 8.39 -5.54 1.71
N ARG A 67 9.62 -5.18 1.36
CA ARG A 67 10.82 -5.97 1.63
C ARG A 67 11.82 -5.17 2.45
N GLN A 68 12.78 -5.87 3.03
CA GLN A 68 13.92 -5.24 3.69
C GLN A 68 14.92 -4.87 2.59
N GLY A 69 15.21 -3.58 2.46
CA GLY A 69 16.20 -3.06 1.52
C GLY A 69 17.61 -3.26 2.08
N GLU A 70 18.51 -3.72 1.23
CA GLU A 70 19.94 -3.68 1.50
C GLU A 70 20.50 -2.36 0.99
N LEU A 71 21.05 -1.55 1.89
CA LEU A 71 21.85 -0.38 1.54
C LEU A 71 23.25 -0.57 2.12
N GLY A 72 24.25 -0.02 1.43
CA GLY A 72 25.67 -0.27 1.69
C GLY A 72 26.11 -0.17 3.15
N ALA A 73 27.30 -0.69 3.47
CA ALA A 73 27.83 -1.08 4.80
C ALA A 73 27.65 -0.13 6.02
N LYS A 74 27.08 1.07 5.87
CA LYS A 74 26.78 2.04 6.94
C LYS A 74 25.29 2.43 7.06
N ALA A 75 24.39 1.88 6.25
CA ALA A 75 22.97 2.20 6.32
C ALA A 75 22.23 1.24 7.25
N SER A 76 21.34 1.77 8.09
CA SER A 76 20.37 0.93 8.80
C SER A 76 19.41 0.28 7.80
N PRO A 77 18.91 -0.94 8.08
CA PRO A 77 17.91 -1.56 7.23
C PRO A 77 16.69 -0.65 7.10
N ARG A 78 16.23 -0.44 5.86
CA ARG A 78 15.03 0.33 5.57
C ARG A 78 14.00 -0.57 4.89
N GLU A 79 12.74 -0.33 5.19
CA GLU A 79 11.62 -0.96 4.49
C GLU A 79 11.49 -0.30 3.12
N VAL A 80 11.51 -1.12 2.06
CA VAL A 80 11.38 -0.69 0.67
C VAL A 80 10.19 -1.38 0.03
N LEU A 81 9.60 -0.73 -0.98
CA LEU A 81 8.54 -1.33 -1.77
C LEU A 81 9.16 -2.12 -2.92
N SER A 82 8.93 -3.44 -2.96
CA SER A 82 9.23 -4.26 -4.12
C SER A 82 7.99 -4.28 -5.00
N VAL A 83 7.97 -3.44 -6.03
CA VAL A 83 6.85 -3.29 -6.96
C VAL A 83 6.90 -4.43 -7.97
N GLU A 84 5.79 -5.15 -8.11
CA GLU A 84 5.67 -6.32 -8.98
C GLU A 84 4.64 -6.08 -10.10
N VAL A 85 3.70 -5.13 -9.90
CA VAL A 85 2.61 -4.83 -10.83
C VAL A 85 2.45 -3.32 -10.98
N VAL A 86 2.20 -2.86 -12.21
CA VAL A 86 1.89 -1.47 -12.56
C VAL A 86 0.64 -1.42 -13.45
N ASN A 87 -0.40 -0.70 -13.03
CA ASN A 87 -1.71 -0.62 -13.70
C ASN A 87 -2.23 -2.00 -14.11
N ASP A 88 -2.26 -2.92 -13.14
CA ASP A 88 -2.69 -4.32 -13.29
C ASP A 88 -1.85 -5.15 -14.28
N ARG A 89 -0.69 -4.65 -14.72
CA ARG A 89 0.25 -5.40 -15.57
C ARG A 89 1.48 -5.81 -14.78
N PRO A 90 1.86 -7.09 -14.79
CA PRO A 90 3.07 -7.54 -14.11
C PRO A 90 4.32 -6.96 -14.78
N LEU A 91 5.29 -6.58 -13.95
CA LEU A 91 6.62 -6.22 -14.40
C LEU A 91 7.43 -7.49 -14.70
N ALA A 92 8.33 -7.41 -15.69
CA ALA A 92 9.22 -8.53 -16.01
C ALA A 92 10.14 -8.92 -14.83
N GLN A 93 10.48 -7.95 -13.98
CA GLN A 93 11.21 -8.14 -12.74
C GLN A 93 10.71 -7.13 -11.69
N PRO A 94 10.71 -7.48 -10.40
CA PRO A 94 10.33 -6.52 -9.37
C PRO A 94 11.26 -5.30 -9.35
N VAL A 95 10.68 -4.11 -9.20
CA VAL A 95 11.42 -2.84 -9.10
C VAL A 95 11.38 -2.37 -7.64
N THR A 96 12.55 -2.12 -7.06
CA THR A 96 12.64 -1.64 -5.68
C THR A 96 12.60 -0.12 -5.65
N ILE A 97 11.69 0.44 -4.86
CA ILE A 97 11.56 1.89 -4.65
C ILE A 97 11.43 2.21 -3.16
N GLU A 98 11.88 3.39 -2.77
CA GLU A 98 11.66 3.90 -1.41
C GLU A 98 10.20 4.34 -1.24
N PHE A 99 9.65 4.11 -0.04
CA PHE A 99 8.34 4.63 0.32
C PHE A 99 8.42 6.14 0.56
N ASN A 100 7.87 6.93 -0.36
CA ASN A 100 7.74 8.37 -0.20
C ASN A 100 6.26 8.77 -0.25
N LEU A 101 5.80 9.42 0.81
CA LEU A 101 4.41 9.81 0.99
C LEU A 101 4.22 11.29 0.62
N PHE A 102 3.17 11.61 -0.14
CA PHE A 102 2.85 13.00 -0.43
C PHE A 102 2.48 13.70 0.89
N VAL A 103 2.91 14.94 1.09
CA VAL A 103 2.86 15.61 2.41
C VAL A 103 1.46 15.67 3.04
N THR A 104 0.39 15.61 2.25
CA THR A 104 -1.00 15.59 2.71
C THR A 104 -1.70 14.23 2.59
N ALA A 105 -1.02 13.20 2.09
CA ALA A 105 -1.61 11.88 1.90
C ALA A 105 -1.79 11.16 3.24
N GLN A 106 -2.96 10.57 3.44
CA GLN A 106 -3.30 9.78 4.63
C GLN A 106 -3.14 8.29 4.34
N VAL A 107 -1.90 7.87 4.08
CA VAL A 107 -1.56 6.46 3.85
C VAL A 107 -0.74 5.95 5.01
N ALA A 108 -1.14 4.79 5.55
CA ALA A 108 -0.39 4.15 6.63
C ALA A 108 1.01 3.74 6.16
N LYS A 109 1.96 3.74 7.10
CA LYS A 109 3.31 3.27 6.82
C LYS A 109 3.25 1.80 6.38
N PRO A 110 3.94 1.41 5.29
CA PRO A 110 4.04 0.01 4.88
C PRO A 110 4.68 -0.85 5.98
N VAL A 111 4.25 -2.10 6.06
CA VAL A 111 4.73 -3.08 7.05
C VAL A 111 5.52 -4.17 6.33
N LEU A 112 6.72 -4.50 6.84
CA LEU A 112 7.59 -5.52 6.26
C LEU A 112 6.85 -6.84 5.99
N GLY A 113 7.06 -7.42 4.81
CA GLY A 113 6.46 -8.67 4.35
C GLY A 113 5.01 -8.55 3.87
N ARG A 114 4.39 -7.36 3.94
CA ARG A 114 2.99 -7.17 3.51
C ARG A 114 2.88 -6.80 2.04
N SER A 115 1.82 -7.26 1.41
CA SER A 115 1.40 -6.75 0.11
C SER A 115 0.84 -5.34 0.25
N PHE A 116 1.05 -4.50 -0.75
CA PHE A 116 0.44 -3.18 -0.85
C PHE A 116 -0.20 -2.97 -2.22
N LYS A 117 -1.15 -2.03 -2.28
CA LYS A 117 -1.65 -1.46 -3.52
C LYS A 117 -1.77 0.06 -3.34
N TYR A 118 -0.97 0.82 -4.07
CA TYR A 118 -0.87 2.26 -3.93
C TYR A 118 -1.17 2.97 -5.25
N VAL A 119 -1.83 4.11 -5.16
CA VAL A 119 -1.98 5.06 -6.26
C VAL A 119 -1.00 6.19 -6.03
N GLY A 120 -0.29 6.59 -7.07
CA GLY A 120 0.71 7.63 -7.00
C GLY A 120 1.31 7.94 -8.36
N TYR A 121 2.45 8.62 -8.37
CA TYR A 121 3.20 8.89 -9.60
C TYR A 121 4.69 8.83 -9.35
N GLU A 122 5.46 8.42 -10.35
CA GLU A 122 6.91 8.54 -10.32
C GLU A 122 7.31 9.97 -10.72
N THR A 123 8.22 10.57 -9.98
CA THR A 123 8.80 11.89 -10.28
C THR A 123 10.33 11.81 -10.12
N GLY A 124 11.05 12.87 -10.46
CA GLY A 124 12.50 12.86 -10.36
C GLY A 124 13.14 14.25 -10.22
N GLY A 125 14.42 14.23 -9.90
CA GLY A 125 15.23 15.44 -9.74
C GLY A 125 16.71 15.10 -9.66
N PHE A 126 17.55 16.12 -9.85
CA PHE A 126 18.98 15.97 -9.63
C PHE A 126 19.27 15.92 -8.12
N THR A 127 20.13 14.97 -7.74
CA THR A 127 20.59 14.76 -6.38
C THR A 127 22.11 14.81 -6.32
N GLY A 128 22.67 14.99 -5.14
CA GLY A 128 24.12 15.05 -4.92
C GLY A 128 24.77 16.36 -5.39
N VAL A 129 26.08 16.47 -5.16
CA VAL A 129 26.87 17.67 -5.47
C VAL A 129 27.79 17.37 -6.66
N PRO A 130 27.83 18.23 -7.70
CA PRO A 130 28.80 18.09 -8.80
C PRO A 130 30.22 18.08 -8.27
N GLN A 131 31.06 17.16 -8.73
CA GLN A 131 32.42 16.99 -8.20
C GLN A 131 33.25 18.27 -8.34
N GLU A 132 33.01 19.06 -9.40
CA GLU A 132 33.69 20.31 -9.68
C GLU A 132 33.32 21.42 -8.71
N ALA A 133 32.19 21.33 -8.00
CA ALA A 133 31.79 22.34 -7.02
C ALA A 133 32.80 22.45 -5.86
N PHE A 134 33.47 21.35 -5.52
CA PHE A 134 34.48 21.31 -4.45
C PHE A 134 35.78 22.05 -4.78
N LYS A 135 35.92 22.58 -6.00
CA LYS A 135 36.95 23.58 -6.31
C LYS A 135 36.67 24.93 -5.63
N PHE A 136 35.42 25.19 -5.24
CA PHE A 136 34.96 26.47 -4.72
C PHE A 136 34.49 26.40 -3.26
N VAL A 137 34.18 25.21 -2.75
CA VAL A 137 33.71 24.99 -1.37
C VAL A 137 34.39 23.76 -0.76
N PRO A 138 34.51 23.67 0.59
CA PRO A 138 35.06 22.48 1.25
C PRO A 138 34.32 21.20 0.86
N ALA A 139 35.08 20.11 0.69
CA ALA A 139 34.53 18.80 0.35
C ALA A 139 33.67 18.23 1.49
N VAL A 140 32.50 17.69 1.14
CA VAL A 140 31.63 16.94 2.04
C VAL A 140 31.31 15.57 1.43
N ALA A 141 31.01 14.58 2.28
CA ALA A 141 30.55 13.29 1.81
C ALA A 141 29.24 13.46 1.02
N THR A 142 29.22 13.02 -0.25
CA THR A 142 28.06 13.11 -1.15
C THR A 142 27.86 11.81 -1.91
N THR A 143 26.67 11.60 -2.45
CA THR A 143 26.27 10.38 -3.18
C THR A 143 26.53 10.46 -4.69
N GLY A 144 27.28 11.47 -5.15
CA GLY A 144 27.52 11.78 -6.56
C GLY A 144 26.36 12.52 -7.22
N HIS A 145 26.66 13.40 -8.18
CA HIS A 145 25.63 14.19 -8.87
C HIS A 145 24.95 13.38 -9.99
N ARG A 146 23.66 13.10 -9.84
CA ARG A 146 22.87 12.36 -10.85
C ARG A 146 21.38 12.70 -10.78
N PHE A 147 20.68 12.48 -11.89
CA PHE A 147 19.23 12.44 -11.90
C PHE A 147 18.76 11.15 -11.19
N ASN A 148 17.81 11.28 -10.27
CA ASN A 148 17.20 10.17 -9.56
C ASN A 148 15.68 10.28 -9.65
N THR A 149 14.99 9.14 -9.63
CA THR A 149 13.52 9.10 -9.54
C THR A 149 13.06 8.51 -8.23
N TYR A 150 11.84 8.87 -7.84
CA TYR A 150 11.15 8.35 -6.66
C TYR A 150 9.65 8.34 -6.89
N PHE A 151 8.96 7.40 -6.25
CA PHE A 151 7.51 7.28 -6.37
C PHE A 151 6.82 8.00 -5.23
N GLN A 152 5.88 8.87 -5.56
CA GLN A 152 5.10 9.64 -4.62
C GLN A 152 3.74 8.97 -4.41
N VAL A 153 3.54 8.38 -3.23
CA VAL A 153 2.28 7.74 -2.85
C VAL A 153 1.25 8.82 -2.52
N LEU A 154 0.07 8.72 -3.14
CA LEU A 154 -1.07 9.61 -2.94
C LEU A 154 -2.18 8.93 -2.13
N GLN A 155 -2.44 7.66 -2.40
CA GLN A 155 -3.54 6.92 -1.81
C GLN A 155 -3.22 5.42 -1.70
N GLU A 156 -3.80 4.77 -0.71
CA GLU A 156 -3.86 3.31 -0.58
C GLU A 156 -5.19 2.79 -1.12
N GLU A 157 -5.11 1.81 -2.02
CA GLU A 157 -6.26 1.02 -2.45
C GLU A 157 -6.36 -0.21 -1.56
N LEU A 158 -7.39 -0.23 -0.73
CA LEU A 158 -7.69 -1.35 0.15
C LEU A 158 -8.68 -2.30 -0.52
N ASP A 159 -8.45 -3.60 -0.38
CA ASP A 159 -9.43 -4.59 -0.78
C ASP A 159 -10.72 -4.44 0.03
N VAL A 160 -11.85 -4.67 -0.62
CA VAL A 160 -13.17 -4.55 0.02
C VAL A 160 -13.62 -5.94 0.46
N VAL A 161 -14.02 -6.04 1.72
CA VAL A 161 -14.48 -7.27 2.35
C VAL A 161 -15.98 -7.18 2.56
N LYS A 162 -16.69 -8.15 1.97
CA LYS A 162 -18.15 -8.24 1.96
C LYS A 162 -18.68 -9.58 2.45
N THR A 163 -17.86 -10.63 2.38
CA THR A 163 -18.26 -12.00 2.72
C THR A 163 -17.21 -12.70 3.60
N LYS A 164 -17.59 -13.84 4.18
CA LYS A 164 -16.71 -14.72 4.94
C LYS A 164 -15.54 -15.24 4.12
N SER A 165 -15.75 -15.52 2.84
CA SER A 165 -14.69 -15.99 1.94
C SER A 165 -13.60 -14.93 1.79
N ASP A 166 -13.98 -13.66 1.72
CA ASP A 166 -13.05 -12.53 1.66
C ASP A 166 -12.19 -12.47 2.93
N LEU A 167 -12.75 -12.77 4.11
CA LEU A 167 -11.99 -12.79 5.36
C LEU A 167 -10.86 -13.81 5.35
N ALA A 168 -11.11 -14.98 4.79
CA ALA A 168 -10.09 -16.02 4.64
C ALA A 168 -9.02 -15.61 3.63
N GLN A 169 -9.43 -14.99 2.53
CA GLN A 169 -8.53 -14.53 1.47
C GLN A 169 -7.63 -13.36 1.92
N PHE A 170 -8.17 -12.46 2.74
CA PHE A 170 -7.49 -11.26 3.18
C PHE A 170 -6.97 -11.34 4.62
N ASP A 171 -6.69 -12.55 5.10
CA ASP A 171 -6.10 -12.77 6.42
C ASP A 171 -4.81 -11.96 6.59
N ASN A 172 -4.70 -11.31 7.75
CA ASN A 172 -3.61 -10.44 8.12
C ASN A 172 -3.35 -9.28 7.13
N ARG A 173 -4.33 -8.93 6.29
CA ARG A 173 -4.28 -7.75 5.43
C ARG A 173 -5.11 -6.63 6.01
N ARG A 174 -4.65 -5.40 5.74
CA ARG A 174 -5.42 -4.18 5.96
C ARG A 174 -6.44 -4.08 4.83
N VAL A 175 -7.70 -3.90 5.19
CA VAL A 175 -8.83 -3.96 4.25
C VAL A 175 -9.86 -2.89 4.59
N GLN A 176 -10.77 -2.67 3.66
CA GLN A 176 -12.01 -1.97 3.88
C GLN A 176 -13.16 -2.96 4.05
N VAL A 177 -13.73 -3.04 5.26
CA VAL A 177 -14.93 -3.84 5.53
C VAL A 177 -16.17 -2.96 5.33
N ILE A 178 -17.14 -3.46 4.58
CA ILE A 178 -18.46 -2.82 4.43
C ILE A 178 -19.50 -3.76 5.01
N GLY A 179 -20.31 -3.27 5.94
CA GLY A 179 -21.35 -4.09 6.57
C GLY A 179 -22.23 -3.29 7.52
N ARG A 180 -23.22 -3.96 8.11
CA ARG A 180 -24.12 -3.36 9.10
C ARG A 180 -23.45 -3.33 10.47
N TYR A 181 -23.40 -2.18 11.11
CA TYR A 181 -22.94 -2.05 12.49
C TYR A 181 -24.02 -2.58 13.44
N VAL A 182 -23.64 -3.48 14.35
CA VAL A 182 -24.53 -4.02 15.38
C VAL A 182 -23.83 -3.95 16.73
N SER A 183 -24.46 -3.29 17.69
CA SER A 183 -23.97 -3.20 19.06
C SER A 183 -24.55 -4.29 19.96
N HIS A 184 -23.75 -4.72 20.93
CA HIS A 184 -24.17 -5.66 21.97
C HIS A 184 -23.79 -5.10 23.33
N SER A 185 -24.79 -4.88 24.17
CA SER A 185 -24.59 -4.39 25.54
C SER A 185 -24.77 -5.52 26.54
N ARG A 186 -23.79 -5.69 27.43
CA ARG A 186 -23.82 -6.66 28.53
C ARG A 186 -23.43 -5.98 29.85
N PRO A 187 -23.85 -6.52 31.00
CA PRO A 187 -23.26 -6.13 32.28
C PRO A 187 -21.74 -6.34 32.25
N ALA A 188 -20.98 -5.52 32.97
CA ALA A 188 -19.51 -5.66 33.04
C ALA A 188 -19.10 -7.10 33.40
N PRO A 189 -18.13 -7.71 32.68
CA PRO A 189 -17.60 -9.02 33.05
C PRO A 189 -16.98 -8.96 34.45
N ALA A 190 -17.13 -10.01 35.24
CA ALA A 190 -16.53 -10.11 36.58
C ALA A 190 -14.99 -10.05 36.56
N ILE A 191 -14.38 -10.37 35.41
CA ILE A 191 -12.93 -10.35 35.18
C ILE A 191 -12.69 -9.53 33.92
N THR A 192 -12.16 -8.32 34.07
CA THR A 192 -11.63 -7.54 32.96
C THR A 192 -10.19 -7.16 33.28
N SER A 193 -9.34 -6.98 32.26
CA SER A 193 -8.00 -6.39 32.41
C SER A 193 -8.04 -4.89 32.78
N SER A 194 -9.23 -4.36 33.10
CA SER A 194 -9.48 -3.00 33.57
C SER A 194 -10.14 -3.02 34.94
N LEU A 195 -9.33 -2.96 36.00
CA LEU A 195 -9.81 -2.84 37.39
C LEU A 195 -10.73 -1.62 37.60
N ASP A 196 -10.64 -0.60 36.75
CA ASP A 196 -11.37 0.68 36.91
C ASP A 196 -12.62 0.83 36.04
N PHE A 197 -12.97 -0.15 35.18
CA PHE A 197 -14.15 -0.01 34.31
C PHE A 197 -15.45 -0.33 35.07
N LYS A 198 -16.21 0.72 35.44
CA LYS A 198 -17.55 0.62 36.04
C LYS A 198 -18.58 1.07 35.01
N GLY A 199 -19.42 0.16 34.50
CA GLY A 199 -20.48 0.51 33.54
C GLY A 199 -20.96 -0.65 32.67
N THR A 200 -21.87 -0.34 31.75
CA THR A 200 -22.33 -1.28 30.72
C THR A 200 -21.21 -1.54 29.72
N TYR A 201 -20.94 -2.82 29.44
CA TYR A 201 -19.95 -3.24 28.45
C TYR A 201 -20.63 -3.32 27.09
N THR A 202 -20.45 -2.30 26.26
CA THR A 202 -20.99 -2.27 24.90
C THR A 202 -19.87 -2.52 23.90
N THR A 203 -20.01 -3.58 23.11
CA THR A 203 -19.12 -3.92 21.98
C THR A 203 -19.88 -3.77 20.67
N ALA A 204 -19.17 -3.78 19.55
CA ALA A 204 -19.80 -3.77 18.24
C ALA A 204 -19.20 -4.80 17.30
N ASN A 205 -20.09 -5.34 16.46
CA ASN A 205 -19.78 -6.23 15.34
C ASN A 205 -20.14 -5.52 14.04
N ILE A 206 -19.43 -5.87 12.97
CA ILE A 206 -19.81 -5.59 11.60
C ILE A 206 -20.40 -6.86 11.00
N VAL A 207 -21.67 -6.80 10.60
CA VAL A 207 -22.37 -7.88 9.92
C VAL A 207 -22.19 -7.71 8.42
N LEU A 208 -21.53 -8.68 7.80
CA LEU A 208 -21.24 -8.75 6.37
C LEU A 208 -22.51 -9.04 5.53
N GLU A 209 -22.37 -8.97 4.20
CA GLU A 209 -23.48 -9.22 3.26
C GLU A 209 -24.06 -10.64 3.40
N ASP A 210 -23.21 -11.62 3.74
CA ASP A 210 -23.60 -13.01 3.96
C ASP A 210 -24.07 -13.33 5.39
N GLY A 211 -24.24 -12.30 6.23
CA GLY A 211 -24.66 -12.44 7.62
C GLY A 211 -23.54 -12.81 8.60
N THR A 212 -22.30 -12.95 8.13
CA THR A 212 -21.15 -13.20 9.01
C THR A 212 -20.88 -11.99 9.90
N GLU A 213 -20.78 -12.21 11.21
CA GLU A 213 -20.47 -11.15 12.17
C GLU A 213 -18.98 -11.11 12.49
N ILE A 214 -18.40 -9.91 12.44
CA ILE A 214 -16.99 -9.68 12.78
C ILE A 214 -16.91 -8.65 13.90
N PRO A 215 -16.36 -9.00 15.07
CA PRO A 215 -16.17 -8.04 16.14
C PRO A 215 -15.10 -7.00 15.79
N ILE A 216 -15.38 -5.73 16.11
CA ILE A 216 -14.41 -4.64 16.03
C ILE A 216 -13.56 -4.66 17.31
N TYR A 217 -12.34 -5.20 17.18
CA TYR A 217 -11.47 -5.72 18.23
C TYR A 217 -11.99 -6.99 18.92
N PRO A 218 -11.08 -7.87 19.38
CA PRO A 218 -11.44 -8.95 20.29
C PRO A 218 -12.19 -8.44 21.52
N THR A 219 -13.31 -9.09 21.85
CA THR A 219 -14.27 -8.62 22.88
C THR A 219 -13.77 -8.67 24.31
N TYR A 220 -12.56 -9.18 24.54
CA TYR A 220 -11.88 -9.16 25.85
C TYR A 220 -10.89 -8.00 25.99
N LEU A 221 -10.64 -7.23 24.92
CA LEU A 221 -9.77 -6.06 24.93
C LEU A 221 -10.55 -4.78 25.21
N LYS A 222 -9.93 -3.83 25.92
CA LYS A 222 -10.56 -2.53 26.22
C LYS A 222 -10.89 -1.75 24.94
N GLN A 223 -10.12 -1.95 23.87
CA GLN A 223 -10.32 -1.33 22.56
C GLN A 223 -11.62 -1.75 21.87
N SER A 224 -12.28 -2.83 22.32
CA SER A 224 -13.57 -3.25 21.78
C SER A 224 -14.76 -2.45 22.36
N LEU A 225 -14.55 -1.73 23.45
CA LEU A 225 -15.55 -0.90 24.11
C LEU A 225 -15.98 0.27 23.22
N ARG A 226 -17.29 0.50 23.14
CA ARG A 226 -17.91 1.54 22.32
C ARG A 226 -18.61 2.56 23.18
N SER A 227 -18.47 3.83 22.80
CA SER A 227 -19.16 4.90 23.51
C SER A 227 -20.66 4.89 23.17
N PRO A 228 -21.54 5.33 24.07
CA PRO A 228 -22.97 5.47 23.79
C PRO A 228 -23.26 6.35 22.56
N GLU A 229 -22.45 7.38 22.33
CA GLU A 229 -22.56 8.29 21.19
C GLU A 229 -22.26 7.59 19.86
N GLU A 230 -21.20 6.76 19.81
CA GLU A 230 -20.88 5.96 18.63
C GLU A 230 -22.03 4.99 18.31
N VAL A 231 -22.50 4.27 19.33
CA VAL A 231 -23.61 3.30 19.19
C VAL A 231 -24.86 3.99 18.67
N LYS A 232 -25.28 5.10 19.28
CA LYS A 232 -26.43 5.88 18.81
C LYS A 232 -26.27 6.36 17.37
N THR A 233 -25.03 6.65 16.95
CA THR A 233 -24.75 7.18 15.60
C THR A 233 -24.81 6.09 14.53
N TYR A 234 -24.32 4.89 14.82
CA TYR A 234 -24.07 3.85 13.81
C TYR A 234 -24.92 2.58 13.93
N ASP A 235 -25.53 2.28 15.09
CA ASP A 235 -26.27 1.04 15.30
C ASP A 235 -27.38 0.84 14.24
N GLY A 236 -27.36 -0.34 13.62
CA GLY A 236 -28.25 -0.72 12.53
C GLY A 236 -27.90 -0.14 11.15
N LYS A 237 -26.94 0.79 11.04
CA LYS A 237 -26.56 1.42 9.75
C LYS A 237 -25.49 0.63 9.01
N ILE A 238 -25.44 0.81 7.69
CA ILE A 238 -24.32 0.34 6.87
C ILE A 238 -23.15 1.30 7.03
N VAL A 239 -21.99 0.74 7.36
CA VAL A 239 -20.78 1.48 7.63
C VAL A 239 -19.61 0.93 6.81
N LYS A 240 -18.64 1.80 6.59
CA LYS A 240 -17.30 1.47 6.11
C LYS A 240 -16.36 1.48 7.31
N VAL A 241 -15.63 0.40 7.48
CA VAL A 241 -14.60 0.24 8.51
C VAL A 241 -13.27 -0.09 7.83
N VAL A 242 -12.21 0.63 8.18
CA VAL A 242 -10.85 0.29 7.72
C VAL A 242 -10.09 -0.34 8.86
N GLY A 243 -9.56 -1.54 8.62
CA GLY A 243 -8.82 -2.27 9.65
C GLY A 243 -8.10 -3.51 9.14
N GLN A 244 -7.28 -4.11 10.02
CA GLN A 244 -6.61 -5.37 9.73
C GLN A 244 -7.47 -6.56 10.16
N ILE A 245 -7.68 -7.51 9.25
CA ILE A 245 -8.27 -8.81 9.57
C ILE A 245 -7.22 -9.65 10.29
N ASN A 246 -7.61 -10.30 11.38
CA ASN A 246 -6.78 -11.30 12.02
C ASN A 246 -7.61 -12.58 12.23
N LEU A 247 -7.21 -13.65 11.54
CA LEU A 247 -7.70 -15.00 11.82
C LEU A 247 -6.87 -15.60 12.93
N ASP A 248 -7.42 -15.59 14.14
CA ASP A 248 -6.75 -16.17 15.29
C ASP A 248 -6.97 -17.69 15.28
N ARG A 249 -6.10 -18.41 14.55
CA ARG A 249 -6.17 -19.86 14.37
C ARG A 249 -5.77 -20.66 15.61
N GLU A 250 -5.17 -20.02 16.63
CA GLU A 250 -4.60 -20.69 17.80
C GLU A 250 -5.36 -20.45 19.12
N GLN A 251 -6.56 -19.86 19.10
CA GLN A 251 -7.21 -19.41 20.34
C GLN A 251 -7.44 -20.49 21.41
N LYS A 252 -6.65 -20.39 22.48
CA LYS A 252 -6.88 -21.02 23.79
C LYS A 252 -7.91 -20.28 24.66
N LEU A 253 -8.36 -19.08 24.27
CA LEU A 253 -9.09 -18.16 25.16
C LEU A 253 -10.57 -17.90 24.80
N ASN A 254 -10.99 -17.97 23.52
CA ASN A 254 -12.41 -17.88 23.17
C ASN A 254 -12.73 -18.56 21.82
N PRO A 255 -13.08 -19.86 21.79
CA PRO A 255 -13.23 -20.63 20.54
C PRO A 255 -14.30 -20.10 19.57
N ASN A 256 -15.17 -19.18 20.01
CA ASN A 256 -16.24 -18.59 19.21
C ASN A 256 -15.83 -17.32 18.45
N GLN A 257 -14.60 -16.82 18.58
CA GLN A 257 -14.12 -15.60 17.90
C GLN A 257 -12.91 -15.87 17.00
N GLN A 258 -13.13 -16.63 15.93
CA GLN A 258 -12.07 -17.03 14.99
C GLN A 258 -11.59 -15.90 14.06
N THR A 259 -12.31 -14.78 13.99
CA THR A 259 -11.97 -13.64 13.12
C THR A 259 -12.29 -12.33 13.81
N THR A 260 -11.36 -11.38 13.81
CA THR A 260 -11.57 -10.05 14.41
C THR A 260 -10.91 -8.96 13.56
N LEU A 261 -11.35 -7.71 13.74
CA LEU A 261 -10.65 -6.52 13.23
C LEU A 261 -9.76 -5.93 14.33
N THR A 262 -8.43 -5.94 14.15
CA THR A 262 -7.48 -5.64 15.25
C THR A 262 -6.78 -4.28 15.17
N THR A 263 -6.88 -3.59 14.06
CA THR A 263 -6.43 -2.19 13.91
C THR A 263 -7.54 -1.45 13.21
N PHE A 264 -7.75 -0.18 13.57
CA PHE A 264 -8.95 0.53 13.16
C PHE A 264 -8.64 2.02 13.00
N ASP A 265 -8.83 2.53 11.79
CA ASP A 265 -8.56 3.93 11.46
C ASP A 265 -9.81 4.81 11.55
N GLY A 266 -11.01 4.22 11.53
CA GLY A 266 -12.28 4.96 11.60
C GLY A 266 -13.49 4.18 11.09
N ILE A 267 -14.68 4.61 11.54
CA ILE A 267 -16.00 4.17 11.08
C ILE A 267 -16.57 5.38 10.34
N TRP A 268 -17.04 5.15 9.12
CA TRP A 268 -17.77 6.14 8.36
C TRP A 268 -19.11 5.55 7.94
N GLN A 269 -20.19 6.34 8.02
CA GLN A 269 -21.45 5.92 7.42
C GLN A 269 -21.24 5.75 5.91
N TYR A 270 -21.55 4.56 5.40
CA TYR A 270 -21.36 4.26 3.99
C TYR A 270 -22.62 4.62 3.22
N THR A 271 -22.50 5.59 2.32
CA THR A 271 -23.50 5.86 1.30
C THR A 271 -22.96 5.28 0.00
N PRO A 272 -23.64 4.31 -0.65
CA PRO A 272 -23.22 3.84 -1.95
C PRO A 272 -23.21 5.02 -2.91
N PHE A 273 -22.09 5.25 -3.60
CA PHE A 273 -22.06 6.22 -4.69
C PHE A 273 -23.08 5.77 -5.76
N PRO A 274 -23.85 6.70 -6.36
CA PRO A 274 -24.64 6.34 -7.53
C PRO A 274 -23.70 5.77 -8.61
N PRO A 275 -24.14 4.78 -9.40
CA PRO A 275 -23.32 4.23 -10.46
C PRO A 275 -22.84 5.36 -11.37
N LYS A 276 -21.57 5.33 -11.77
CA LYS A 276 -21.06 6.21 -12.83
C LYS A 276 -21.81 5.83 -14.11
N GLU A 277 -22.60 6.77 -14.63
CA GLU A 277 -23.17 6.70 -15.99
C GLU A 277 -22.07 6.68 -17.06
#